data_AF-A0A969KCV2-F1
#
_entry.id   AF-A0A969KCV2-F1
#
_cell.length_a   1.000
_cell.length_b   1.000
_cell.length_c   1.000
_cell.angle_alpha   90.00
_cell.angle_beta   90.00
_cell.angle_gamma   90.00
#
_symmetry.space_group_name_H-M   'P 1'
#
loop_
_entity.id
_entity.type
_entity.pdbx_description
1 polymer ?
#
loop_
_entity_poly.entity_id
_entity_poly.type
_entity_poly.pdbx_seq_one_letter_code
_entity_poly.pdbx_strand_id
1 'polypeptide(L)'
;MRQVLLENPRYAPAWLWMSELVDTIQQKRECLERTLALDPSNEPARKGLELLRLQEISEAMPEPTLSDQQASADTDQRQSRRLGEYLIERQLITAAQLEKALNEQRLVHSSLQGARVPLGDVLIKLGMLTPQMLATILVEQQQDRMEATNGQSPEYLGEYLVSKGIITQRQLEMVLAEQIRQRQIGRKMLLGELLIRAGYITPGALESVLEQQRSDVFRRFGFGEDPDLEDEM
;
A
#
# COMPACT_ATOMS: atom_id res chain seq x y z
N MET A 1 13.16 5.15 -17.49
CA MET A 1 11.80 5.71 -17.43
C MET A 1 11.71 7.24 -17.37
N ARG A 2 12.64 7.99 -16.74
CA ARG A 2 12.78 9.45 -17.00
C ARG A 2 12.99 9.79 -18.49
N GLN A 3 13.46 8.82 -19.28
CA GLN A 3 13.72 8.92 -20.71
C GLN A 3 12.46 9.10 -21.58
N VAL A 4 11.32 8.49 -21.23
CA VAL A 4 10.08 8.56 -22.04
C VAL A 4 9.48 9.97 -22.05
N LEU A 5 9.62 10.71 -20.94
CA LEU A 5 9.20 12.11 -20.85
C LEU A 5 10.15 13.09 -21.56
N LEU A 6 11.41 12.69 -21.75
CA LEU A 6 12.39 13.47 -22.51
C LEU A 6 12.16 13.34 -24.02
N GLU A 7 11.59 12.22 -24.47
CA GLU A 7 11.29 11.95 -25.88
C GLU A 7 9.92 12.47 -26.30
N ASN A 8 8.89 12.44 -25.44
CA ASN A 8 7.55 12.93 -25.78
C ASN A 8 6.86 13.68 -24.62
N PRO A 9 7.12 14.99 -24.44
CA PRO A 9 6.55 15.81 -23.36
C PRO A 9 5.02 15.95 -23.38
N ARG A 10 4.38 15.62 -24.52
CA ARG A 10 2.93 15.75 -24.75
C ARG A 10 2.14 14.45 -24.52
N TYR A 11 2.79 13.37 -24.10
CA TYR A 11 2.11 12.10 -23.85
C TYR A 11 1.42 12.11 -22.47
N ALA A 12 0.11 12.40 -22.47
CA ALA A 12 -0.72 12.49 -21.26
C ALA A 12 -0.63 11.26 -20.33
N PRO A 13 -0.53 10.01 -20.84
CA PRO A 13 -0.36 8.84 -19.99
C PRO A 13 0.94 8.84 -19.20
N ALA A 14 2.07 9.35 -19.74
CA ALA A 14 3.33 9.40 -19.00
C ALA A 14 3.26 10.32 -17.76
N TRP A 15 2.51 11.42 -17.85
CA TRP A 15 2.24 12.29 -16.70
C TRP A 15 1.34 11.60 -15.67
N LEU A 16 0.35 10.82 -16.10
CA LEU A 16 -0.50 10.04 -15.20
C LEU A 16 0.31 8.99 -14.45
N TRP A 17 1.15 8.24 -15.16
CA TRP A 17 2.09 7.28 -14.58
C TRP A 17 3.05 7.93 -13.59
N MET A 18 3.60 9.10 -13.90
CA MET A 18 4.46 9.82 -12.95
C MET A 18 3.73 10.17 -11.66
N SER A 19 2.43 10.44 -11.70
CA SER A 19 1.66 10.72 -10.50
C SER A 19 1.68 9.54 -9.50
N GLU A 20 1.91 8.30 -9.95
CA GLU A 20 2.02 7.13 -9.08
C GLU A 20 3.44 6.87 -8.55
N LEU A 21 4.46 7.28 -9.30
CA LEU A 21 5.86 7.08 -8.92
C LEU A 21 6.40 8.19 -8.00
N VAL A 22 5.66 9.28 -7.84
CA VAL A 22 6.15 10.44 -7.11
C VAL A 22 5.66 10.45 -5.66
N ASP A 23 6.59 10.68 -4.74
CA ASP A 23 6.39 10.50 -3.30
C ASP A 23 5.58 11.62 -2.62
N THR A 24 5.43 12.80 -3.24
CA THR A 24 4.74 13.94 -2.61
C THR A 24 3.37 14.22 -3.24
N ILE A 25 2.41 14.56 -2.38
CA ILE A 25 1.04 14.92 -2.78
C ILE A 25 1.05 16.08 -3.79
N GLN A 26 1.91 17.09 -3.57
CA GLN A 26 2.02 18.24 -4.46
C GLN A 26 2.50 17.87 -5.86
N GLN A 27 3.53 17.03 -5.96
CA GLN A 27 4.03 16.60 -7.27
C GLN A 27 3.07 15.61 -7.95
N LYS A 28 2.36 14.78 -7.18
CA LYS A 28 1.29 13.93 -7.69
C LYS A 28 0.15 14.75 -8.29
N ARG A 29 -0.28 15.81 -7.60
CA ARG A 29 -1.28 16.78 -8.09
C ARG A 29 -0.83 17.43 -9.41
N GLU A 30 0.42 17.89 -9.45
CA GLU A 30 1.00 18.54 -10.63
C GLU A 30 1.06 17.59 -11.85
N CYS A 31 1.34 16.31 -11.62
CA CYS A 31 1.31 15.28 -12.66
C CYS A 31 -0.10 15.05 -13.21
N LEU A 32 -1.10 14.95 -12.32
CA LEU A 32 -2.51 14.76 -12.70
C LEU A 32 -3.11 15.99 -13.41
N GLU A 33 -2.76 17.20 -12.97
CA GLU A 33 -3.17 18.45 -13.62
C GLU A 33 -2.58 18.56 -15.04
N ARG A 34 -1.31 18.16 -15.21
CA ARG A 34 -0.69 18.10 -16.54
C ARG A 34 -1.33 17.06 -17.45
N THR A 35 -1.74 15.91 -16.91
CA THR A 35 -2.51 14.92 -17.68
C THR A 35 -3.84 15.51 -18.14
N LEU A 36 -4.59 16.20 -17.28
CA LEU A 36 -5.86 16.83 -17.67
C LEU A 36 -5.69 18.01 -18.63
N ALA A 37 -4.56 18.73 -18.57
CA ALA A 37 -4.26 19.79 -19.53
C ALA A 37 -3.98 19.25 -20.94
N LEU A 38 -3.47 18.02 -21.05
CA LEU A 38 -3.20 17.35 -22.32
C LEU A 38 -4.40 16.52 -22.82
N ASP A 39 -5.14 15.91 -21.90
CA ASP A 39 -6.36 15.13 -22.15
C ASP A 39 -7.45 15.48 -21.11
N PRO A 40 -8.33 16.44 -21.43
CA PRO A 40 -9.42 16.84 -20.53
C PRO A 40 -10.48 15.74 -20.26
N SER A 41 -10.48 14.67 -21.05
CA SER A 41 -11.39 13.53 -20.90
C SER A 41 -10.81 12.39 -20.05
N ASN A 42 -9.60 12.57 -19.50
CA ASN A 42 -8.90 11.56 -18.73
C ASN A 42 -9.56 11.34 -17.35
N GLU A 43 -10.53 10.43 -17.30
CA GLU A 43 -11.25 10.04 -16.08
C GLU A 43 -10.33 9.59 -14.93
N PRO A 44 -9.24 8.80 -15.16
CA PRO A 44 -8.28 8.47 -14.10
C PRO A 44 -7.62 9.69 -13.46
N ALA A 45 -7.19 10.68 -14.27
CA ALA A 45 -6.56 11.90 -13.75
C ALA A 45 -7.55 12.76 -12.94
N ARG A 46 -8.81 12.83 -13.39
CA ARG A 46 -9.89 13.53 -12.69
C ARG A 46 -10.22 12.89 -11.34
N LYS A 47 -10.36 11.56 -11.30
CA LYS A 47 -10.56 10.80 -10.06
C LYS A 47 -9.36 10.92 -9.11
N GLY A 48 -8.14 10.88 -9.64
CA GLY A 48 -6.92 11.09 -8.86
C GLY A 48 -6.89 12.44 -8.16
N LEU A 49 -7.29 13.52 -8.85
CA LEU A 49 -7.39 14.86 -8.27
C LEU A 49 -8.50 14.97 -7.23
N GLU A 50 -9.64 14.31 -7.45
CA GLU A 50 -10.73 14.26 -6.49
C GLU A 50 -10.32 13.54 -5.20
N LEU A 51 -9.59 12.41 -5.30
CA LEU A 51 -9.05 11.70 -4.14
C LEU A 51 -8.04 12.53 -3.35
N LEU A 52 -7.14 13.25 -4.02
CA LEU A 52 -6.21 14.16 -3.36
C LEU A 52 -6.95 15.29 -2.65
N ARG A 53 -7.99 15.85 -3.29
CA ARG A 53 -8.84 16.88 -2.68
C ARG A 53 -9.56 16.36 -1.43
N LEU A 54 -10.05 15.12 -1.45
CA LEU A 54 -10.67 14.50 -0.27
C LEU A 54 -9.66 14.24 0.85
N GLN A 55 -8.42 13.88 0.51
CA GLN A 55 -7.33 13.78 1.50
C GLN A 55 -6.98 15.15 2.09
N GLU A 56 -6.87 16.21 1.28
CA GLU A 56 -6.62 17.57 1.76
C GLU A 56 -7.77 18.10 2.63
N ILE A 57 -9.02 17.79 2.30
CA ILE A 57 -10.20 18.14 3.12
C ILE A 57 -10.17 17.37 4.46
N SER A 58 -9.81 16.09 4.43
CA SER A 58 -9.66 15.28 5.65
C SER A 58 -8.49 15.75 6.52
N GLU A 59 -7.43 16.31 5.94
CA GLU A 59 -6.26 16.85 6.65
C GLU A 59 -6.49 18.30 7.12
N ALA A 60 -7.40 19.06 6.49
CA ALA A 60 -7.72 20.45 6.81
C ALA A 60 -8.90 20.64 7.78
N MET A 61 -9.69 19.61 8.06
CA MET A 61 -10.77 19.67 9.07
C MET A 61 -10.24 19.32 10.47
N PRO A 62 -10.49 20.15 11.51
CA PRO A 62 -10.29 19.72 12.89
C PRO A 62 -11.32 18.63 13.21
N GLU A 63 -10.88 17.55 13.87
CA GLU A 63 -11.70 16.41 14.29
C GLU A 63 -13.04 16.89 14.89
N PRO A 64 -14.21 16.46 14.36
CA PRO A 64 -15.46 16.69 15.06
C PRO A 64 -15.42 15.84 16.35
N THR A 65 -15.60 16.51 17.48
CA THR A 65 -15.76 15.91 18.80
C THR A 65 -16.81 14.79 18.74
N LEU A 66 -16.37 13.57 18.97
CA LEU A 66 -17.20 12.38 19.08
C LEU A 66 -18.14 12.52 20.29
N SER A 67 -19.41 12.83 20.03
CA SER A 67 -20.50 12.38 20.88
C SER A 67 -21.59 11.83 19.97
N ASP A 68 -21.90 10.56 20.22
CA ASP A 68 -23.12 9.84 19.85
C ASP A 68 -23.60 9.92 18.40
N GLN A 69 -23.50 8.80 17.69
CA GLN A 69 -24.70 8.05 17.35
C GLN A 69 -24.37 6.67 16.76
N GLN A 70 -24.83 5.66 17.48
CA GLN A 70 -25.10 4.32 16.94
C GLN A 70 -26.15 4.42 15.85
N ALA A 71 -26.08 3.47 14.90
CA ALA A 71 -27.01 3.16 13.81
C ALA A 71 -26.80 3.92 12.49
N SER A 72 -25.90 3.42 11.66
CA SER A 72 -26.21 2.91 10.30
C SER A 72 -24.93 2.65 9.51
N ALA A 73 -24.64 1.39 9.14
CA ALA A 73 -24.06 0.97 7.85
C ALA A 73 -23.54 -0.48 7.95
N ASP A 74 -24.47 -1.42 7.96
CA ASP A 74 -24.26 -2.87 7.84
C ASP A 74 -23.90 -3.27 6.39
N THR A 75 -23.07 -2.47 5.70
CA THR A 75 -22.71 -2.75 4.30
C THR A 75 -21.25 -2.49 3.93
N ASP A 76 -20.40 -1.97 4.82
CA ASP A 76 -19.01 -1.60 4.46
C ASP A 76 -17.91 -2.29 5.32
N GLN A 77 -18.29 -3.10 6.30
CA GLN A 77 -17.33 -3.66 7.28
C GLN A 77 -16.52 -4.87 6.80
N ARG A 78 -16.82 -5.45 5.64
CA ARG A 78 -16.10 -6.65 5.14
C ARG A 78 -14.89 -6.36 4.26
N GLN A 79 -14.68 -5.14 3.77
CA GLN A 79 -13.70 -4.89 2.69
C GLN A 79 -12.34 -4.33 3.14
N SER A 80 -12.15 -3.95 4.40
CA SER A 80 -10.80 -3.66 4.92
C SER A 80 -10.77 -3.63 6.44
N ARG A 81 -10.90 -4.80 7.09
CA ARG A 81 -10.69 -4.91 8.54
C ARG A 81 -9.33 -4.31 8.88
N ARG A 82 -9.31 -3.30 9.76
CA ARG A 82 -8.10 -2.54 10.09
C ARG A 82 -7.16 -3.41 10.93
N LEU A 83 -5.85 -3.16 10.87
CA LEU A 83 -4.85 -3.93 11.65
C LEU A 83 -5.20 -3.99 13.15
N GLY A 84 -5.69 -2.87 13.71
CA GLY A 84 -6.08 -2.80 15.13
C GLY A 84 -7.25 -3.73 15.50
N GLU A 85 -8.22 -3.91 14.59
CA GLU A 85 -9.38 -4.79 14.82
C GLU A 85 -8.93 -6.26 14.86
N TYR A 86 -8.10 -6.69 13.89
CA TYR A 86 -7.52 -8.04 13.91
C TYR A 86 -6.75 -8.34 15.18
N LEU A 87 -5.96 -7.39 15.68
CA LEU A 87 -5.17 -7.58 16.89
C LEU A 87 -6.05 -7.73 18.14
N ILE A 88 -7.20 -7.06 18.19
CA ILE A 88 -8.19 -7.20 19.28
C ILE A 88 -8.98 -8.49 19.14
N GLU A 89 -9.47 -8.82 17.95
CA GLU A 89 -10.23 -10.04 17.66
C GLU A 89 -9.41 -11.31 18.02
N ARG A 90 -8.10 -11.29 17.73
CA ARG A 90 -7.15 -12.35 18.09
C ARG A 90 -6.67 -12.28 19.54
N GLN A 91 -7.18 -11.36 20.35
CA GLN A 91 -6.83 -11.14 21.76
C GLN A 91 -5.33 -10.90 22.00
N LEU A 92 -4.62 -10.37 21.00
CA LEU A 92 -3.20 -10.04 21.09
C LEU A 92 -2.99 -8.71 21.81
N ILE A 93 -3.94 -7.78 21.66
CA ILE A 93 -4.00 -6.53 22.40
C ILE A 93 -5.43 -6.26 22.87
N THR A 94 -5.55 -5.43 23.89
CA THR A 94 -6.82 -4.86 24.35
C THR A 94 -7.14 -3.54 23.65
N ALA A 95 -8.41 -3.12 23.67
CA ALA A 95 -8.82 -1.81 23.14
C ALA A 95 -8.03 -0.66 23.81
N ALA A 96 -7.83 -0.72 25.13
CA ALA A 96 -7.04 0.28 25.87
C ALA A 96 -5.56 0.31 25.43
N GLN A 97 -4.97 -0.85 25.10
CA GLN A 97 -3.61 -0.92 24.56
C GLN A 97 -3.52 -0.34 23.15
N LEU A 98 -4.53 -0.60 22.31
CA LEU A 98 -4.62 -0.02 20.97
C LEU A 98 -4.73 1.51 21.03
N GLU A 99 -5.60 2.04 21.89
CA GLU A 99 -5.75 3.49 22.09
C GLU A 99 -4.45 4.14 22.56
N LYS A 100 -3.76 3.53 23.54
CA LYS A 100 -2.46 3.99 24.00
C LYS A 100 -1.45 4.05 22.85
N ALA A 101 -1.38 3.00 22.02
CA ALA A 101 -0.45 2.94 20.90
C ALA A 101 -0.78 3.98 19.81
N LEU A 102 -2.05 4.23 19.52
CA LEU A 102 -2.48 5.27 18.58
C LEU A 102 -2.14 6.68 19.09
N ASN A 103 -2.30 6.94 20.38
CA ASN A 103 -1.93 8.22 20.97
C ASN A 103 -0.42 8.46 20.87
N GLU A 104 0.39 7.45 21.21
CA GLU A 104 1.85 7.50 21.05
C GLU A 104 2.25 7.69 19.58
N GLN A 105 1.59 6.99 18.64
CA GLN A 105 1.83 7.18 17.21
C GLN A 105 1.59 8.62 16.77
N ARG A 106 0.48 9.24 17.21
CA ARG A 106 0.13 10.64 16.90
C ARG A 106 1.15 11.62 17.46
N LEU A 107 1.60 11.42 18.70
CA LEU A 107 2.65 12.23 19.34
C LEU A 107 3.97 12.13 18.56
N VAL A 108 4.38 10.92 18.19
CA VAL A 108 5.62 10.70 17.43
C VAL A 108 5.53 11.28 16.01
N HIS A 109 4.37 11.19 15.34
CA HIS A 109 4.16 11.82 14.03
C HIS A 109 4.28 13.34 14.10
N SER A 110 3.74 13.96 15.16
CA SER A 110 3.80 15.42 15.34
C SER A 110 5.23 15.95 15.52
N SER A 111 6.14 15.12 16.03
CA SER A 111 7.54 15.49 16.29
C SER A 111 8.50 15.20 15.12
N LEU A 112 8.14 14.27 14.22
CA LEU A 112 9.03 13.79 13.15
C LEU A 112 8.78 14.40 11.75
N GLN A 113 8.35 15.67 11.66
CA GLN A 113 8.21 16.41 10.38
C GLN A 113 7.58 15.57 9.23
N GLY A 114 6.46 14.90 9.50
CA GLY A 114 5.70 14.17 8.48
C GLY A 114 6.15 12.74 8.19
N ALA A 115 7.17 12.21 8.88
CA ALA A 115 7.50 10.79 8.79
C ALA A 115 6.40 9.92 9.45
N ARG A 116 5.64 9.17 8.64
CA ARG A 116 4.63 8.24 9.14
C ARG A 116 5.28 7.01 9.79
N VAL A 117 5.17 6.91 11.11
CA VAL A 117 5.53 5.70 11.88
C VAL A 117 4.38 4.68 11.82
N PRO A 118 4.61 3.42 11.40
CA PRO A 118 3.58 2.38 11.38
C PRO A 118 3.09 2.02 12.78
N LEU A 119 1.79 1.77 12.95
CA LEU A 119 1.19 1.41 14.24
C LEU A 119 1.81 0.13 14.82
N GLY A 120 2.07 -0.87 13.98
CA GLY A 120 2.74 -2.10 14.40
C GLY A 120 4.12 -1.86 15.01
N ASP A 121 4.87 -0.88 14.49
CA ASP A 121 6.19 -0.54 15.03
C ASP A 121 6.08 0.12 16.42
N VAL A 122 5.03 0.92 16.65
CA VAL A 122 4.74 1.50 17.97
C VAL A 122 4.33 0.41 18.96
N LEU A 123 3.47 -0.52 18.55
CA LEU A 123 3.04 -1.64 19.37
C LEU A 123 4.21 -2.53 19.82
N ILE A 124 5.20 -2.76 18.95
CA ILE A 124 6.42 -3.49 19.29
C ILE A 124 7.28 -2.68 20.27
N LYS A 125 7.48 -1.38 20.04
CA LYS A 125 8.24 -0.51 20.95
C LYS A 125 7.64 -0.43 22.35
N LEU A 126 6.31 -0.49 22.45
CA LEU A 126 5.59 -0.53 23.72
C LEU A 126 5.60 -1.92 24.38
N GLY A 127 6.23 -2.93 23.76
CA GLY A 127 6.30 -4.29 24.26
C GLY A 127 4.99 -5.06 24.17
N MET A 128 4.01 -4.55 23.41
CA MET A 128 2.67 -5.15 23.29
C MET A 128 2.63 -6.26 22.23
N LEU A 129 3.53 -6.19 21.24
CA LEU A 129 3.65 -7.20 20.18
C LEU A 129 5.10 -7.60 19.96
N THR A 130 5.29 -8.82 19.44
CA THR A 130 6.57 -9.26 18.88
C THR A 130 6.56 -9.09 17.35
N PRO A 131 7.74 -8.97 16.70
CA PRO A 131 7.83 -8.95 15.25
C PRO A 131 7.18 -10.16 14.58
N GLN A 132 7.28 -11.34 15.20
CA GLN A 132 6.68 -12.58 14.74
C GLN A 132 5.16 -12.49 14.78
N MET A 133 4.58 -12.12 15.92
CA MET A 133 3.12 -11.96 16.06
C MET A 133 2.56 -10.96 15.05
N LEU A 134 3.24 -9.84 14.85
CA LEU A 134 2.82 -8.85 13.86
C LEU A 134 2.89 -9.42 12.43
N ALA A 135 3.94 -10.18 12.10
CA ALA A 135 4.07 -10.80 10.79
C ALA A 135 2.98 -11.84 10.53
N THR A 136 2.67 -12.71 11.50
CA THR A 136 1.59 -13.69 11.40
C THR A 136 0.25 -13.02 11.09
N ILE A 137 -0.08 -11.96 11.84
CA ILE A 137 -1.33 -11.22 11.66
C ILE A 137 -1.40 -10.51 10.31
N LEU A 138 -0.30 -9.92 9.83
CA LEU A 138 -0.26 -9.29 8.51
C LEU A 138 -0.50 -10.31 7.38
N VAL A 139 0.04 -11.52 7.51
CA VAL A 139 -0.16 -12.60 6.54
C VAL A 139 -1.59 -13.14 6.60
N GLU A 140 -2.18 -13.29 7.78
CA GLU A 140 -3.59 -13.66 7.94
C GLU A 140 -4.53 -12.60 7.35
N GLN A 141 -4.33 -11.33 7.68
CA GLN A 141 -5.12 -10.21 7.13
C GLN A 141 -5.06 -10.18 5.61
N GLN A 142 -3.90 -10.46 5.03
CA GLN A 142 -3.69 -10.58 3.60
C GLN A 142 -4.50 -11.73 2.98
N GLN A 143 -4.57 -12.89 3.65
CA GLN A 143 -5.33 -14.04 3.15
C GLN A 143 -6.83 -13.76 3.16
N ASP A 144 -7.35 -13.25 4.28
CA ASP A 144 -8.75 -12.88 4.42
C ASP A 144 -9.17 -11.85 3.36
N ARG A 145 -8.28 -10.91 3.02
CA ARG A 145 -8.51 -9.97 1.92
C ARG A 145 -8.55 -10.65 0.55
N MET A 146 -7.61 -11.56 0.26
CA MET A 146 -7.58 -12.27 -1.02
C MET A 146 -8.82 -13.17 -1.22
N GLU A 147 -9.33 -13.78 -0.14
CA GLU A 147 -10.57 -14.55 -0.19
C GLU A 147 -11.79 -13.64 -0.44
N ALA A 148 -11.80 -12.44 0.15
CA ALA A 148 -12.90 -11.49 0.01
C ALA A 148 -12.97 -10.80 -1.37
N THR A 149 -11.85 -10.69 -2.09
CA THR A 149 -11.78 -9.95 -3.36
C THR A 149 -12.25 -10.74 -4.59
N ASN A 150 -12.83 -11.94 -4.44
CA ASN A 150 -13.44 -12.73 -5.53
C ASN A 150 -12.53 -12.87 -6.79
N GLY A 151 -11.21 -12.97 -6.60
CA GLY A 151 -10.26 -13.13 -7.70
C GLY A 151 -9.79 -11.84 -8.38
N GLN A 152 -9.99 -10.66 -7.77
CA GLN A 152 -9.28 -9.45 -8.21
C GLN A 152 -7.77 -9.60 -8.00
N SER A 153 -6.99 -8.96 -8.89
CA SER A 153 -5.53 -9.02 -8.84
C SER A 153 -4.98 -8.49 -7.50
N PRO A 154 -4.02 -9.18 -6.88
CA PRO A 154 -3.48 -8.77 -5.59
C PRO A 154 -2.76 -7.41 -5.66
N GLU A 155 -2.89 -6.60 -4.61
CA GLU A 155 -2.37 -5.23 -4.61
C GLU A 155 -0.94 -5.14 -4.06
N TYR A 156 -0.52 -6.10 -3.23
CA TYR A 156 0.80 -6.08 -2.60
C TYR A 156 1.71 -7.17 -3.13
N LEU A 157 3.01 -6.88 -3.22
CA LEU A 157 4.04 -7.82 -3.69
C LEU A 157 3.98 -9.18 -2.98
N GLY A 158 3.81 -9.16 -1.65
CA GLY A 158 3.69 -10.39 -0.85
C GLY A 158 2.49 -11.25 -1.25
N GLU A 159 1.38 -10.64 -1.69
CA GLU A 159 0.19 -11.34 -2.17
C GLU A 159 0.42 -11.97 -3.53
N TYR A 160 1.08 -11.23 -4.41
CA TYR A 160 1.41 -11.72 -5.73
C TYR A 160 2.33 -12.94 -5.66
N LEU A 161 3.36 -12.88 -4.80
CA LEU A 161 4.31 -13.98 -4.64
C LEU A 161 3.66 -15.23 -4.05
N VAL A 162 2.72 -15.07 -3.11
CA VAL A 162 1.98 -16.20 -2.52
C VAL A 162 0.96 -16.77 -3.50
N SER A 163 0.18 -15.93 -4.17
CA SER A 163 -0.85 -16.37 -5.13
C SER A 163 -0.27 -17.09 -6.35
N LYS A 164 0.93 -16.69 -6.81
CA LYS A 164 1.66 -17.39 -7.88
C LYS A 164 2.41 -18.65 -7.39
N GLY A 165 2.37 -18.96 -6.09
CA GLY A 165 3.07 -20.11 -5.51
C GLY A 165 4.59 -19.99 -5.51
N ILE A 166 5.14 -18.80 -5.76
CA ILE A 166 6.59 -18.54 -5.77
C ILE A 166 7.14 -18.64 -4.36
N ILE A 167 6.37 -18.16 -3.38
CA ILE A 167 6.66 -18.35 -1.95
C ILE A 167 5.44 -18.90 -1.22
N THR A 168 5.70 -19.56 -0.10
CA THR A 168 4.66 -20.00 0.83
C THR A 168 4.28 -18.89 1.82
N GLN A 169 3.09 -19.00 2.40
CA GLN A 169 2.63 -18.10 3.47
C GLN A 169 3.64 -18.04 4.63
N ARG A 170 4.18 -19.20 5.02
CA ARG A 170 5.20 -19.31 6.08
C ARG A 170 6.51 -18.61 5.71
N GLN A 171 6.95 -18.69 4.45
CA GLN A 171 8.14 -17.97 3.98
C GLN A 171 7.91 -16.45 4.03
N LEU A 172 6.72 -15.99 3.61
CA LEU A 172 6.35 -14.58 3.70
C LEU A 172 6.35 -14.08 5.15
N GLU A 173 5.75 -14.84 6.07
CA GLU A 173 5.74 -14.54 7.51
C GLU A 173 7.16 -14.40 8.07
N MET A 174 8.05 -15.36 7.77
CA MET A 174 9.44 -15.33 8.23
C MET A 174 10.18 -14.09 7.72
N VAL A 175 9.99 -13.72 6.45
CA VAL A 175 10.63 -12.53 5.88
C VAL A 175 10.06 -11.23 6.44
N LEU A 176 8.74 -11.14 6.62
CA LEU A 176 8.11 -9.97 7.23
C LEU A 176 8.59 -9.78 8.66
N ALA A 177 8.68 -10.85 9.45
CA ALA A 177 9.21 -10.80 10.81
C ALA A 177 10.64 -10.24 10.84
N GLU A 178 11.50 -10.69 9.92
CA GLU A 178 12.86 -10.17 9.79
C GLU A 178 12.88 -8.71 9.33
N GLN A 179 12.05 -8.33 8.36
CA GLN A 179 11.93 -6.94 7.91
C GLN A 179 11.52 -6.01 9.06
N ILE A 180 10.56 -6.45 9.89
CA ILE A 180 10.11 -5.72 11.07
C ILE A 180 11.26 -5.57 12.07
N ARG A 181 12.00 -6.64 12.39
CA ARG A 181 13.17 -6.54 13.28
C ARG A 181 14.22 -5.55 12.79
N GLN A 182 14.53 -5.57 11.49
CA GLN A 182 15.50 -4.67 10.88
C GLN A 182 15.04 -3.21 10.98
N ARG A 183 13.74 -2.94 10.78
CA ARG A 183 13.16 -1.60 10.99
C ARG A 183 13.27 -1.13 12.44
N GLN A 184 13.10 -2.02 13.41
CA GLN A 184 13.21 -1.68 14.83
C GLN A 184 14.62 -1.22 15.22
N ILE A 185 15.66 -1.72 14.55
CA ILE A 185 17.06 -1.27 14.73
C ILE A 185 17.46 -0.15 13.76
N GLY A 186 16.51 0.49 13.07
CA GLY A 186 16.74 1.63 12.19
C GLY A 186 17.26 1.27 10.79
N ARG A 187 17.21 0.00 10.38
CA ARG A 187 17.63 -0.44 9.04
C ARG A 187 16.41 -0.57 8.14
N LYS A 188 16.39 0.21 7.06
CA LYS A 188 15.39 0.08 5.99
C LYS A 188 15.81 -1.06 5.07
N MET A 189 15.03 -2.14 5.03
CA MET A 189 15.22 -3.25 4.09
C MET A 189 13.94 -3.50 3.31
N LEU A 190 14.07 -3.68 2.00
CA LEU A 190 12.93 -3.96 1.13
C LEU A 190 12.56 -5.44 1.22
N LEU A 191 11.26 -5.74 1.08
CA LEU A 191 10.76 -7.11 1.16
C LEU A 191 11.40 -8.00 0.08
N GLY A 192 11.47 -7.50 -1.17
CA GLY A 192 12.07 -8.21 -2.29
C GLY A 192 13.55 -8.56 -2.07
N GLU A 193 14.34 -7.63 -1.54
CA GLU A 193 15.76 -7.88 -1.22
C GLU A 193 15.93 -8.97 -0.16
N LEU A 194 15.07 -8.95 0.87
CA LEU A 194 15.09 -9.95 1.92
C LEU A 194 14.69 -11.34 1.39
N LEU A 195 13.70 -11.41 0.50
CA LEU A 195 13.28 -12.65 -0.14
C LEU A 195 14.40 -13.27 -0.99
N ILE A 196 15.16 -12.43 -1.70
CA ILE A 196 16.34 -12.86 -2.47
C ILE A 196 17.44 -13.35 -1.53
N ARG A 197 17.76 -12.57 -0.47
CA ARG A 197 18.79 -12.95 0.52
C ARG A 197 18.45 -14.24 1.26
N ALA A 198 17.18 -14.47 1.54
CA ALA A 198 16.70 -15.71 2.15
C ALA A 198 16.71 -16.91 1.18
N GLY A 199 16.99 -16.67 -0.11
CA GLY A 199 17.00 -17.71 -1.15
C GLY A 199 15.60 -18.20 -1.53
N TYR A 200 14.55 -17.46 -1.17
CA TYR A 200 13.16 -17.85 -1.49
C TYR A 200 12.78 -17.49 -2.92
N ILE A 201 13.38 -16.43 -3.47
CA ILE A 201 13.15 -16.01 -4.86
C ILE A 201 14.46 -15.65 -5.54
N THR A 202 14.48 -15.73 -6.87
CA THR A 202 15.57 -15.19 -7.68
C THR A 202 15.30 -13.74 -8.06
N PRO A 203 16.33 -12.94 -8.39
CA PRO A 203 16.13 -11.58 -8.90
C PRO A 203 15.22 -11.51 -10.13
N GLY A 204 15.37 -12.46 -11.07
CA GLY A 204 14.51 -12.53 -12.26
C GLY A 204 13.06 -12.88 -11.94
N ALA A 205 12.81 -13.74 -10.93
CA ALA A 205 11.46 -14.03 -10.47
C ALA A 205 10.81 -12.82 -9.76
N LEU A 206 11.59 -11.99 -9.08
CA LEU A 206 11.10 -10.74 -8.51
C LEU A 206 10.72 -9.74 -9.61
N GLU A 207 11.56 -9.61 -10.63
CA GLU A 207 11.35 -8.69 -11.75
C GLU A 207 10.08 -9.05 -12.54
N SER A 208 9.91 -10.33 -12.90
CA SER A 208 8.72 -10.78 -13.62
C SER A 208 7.42 -10.56 -12.85
N VAL A 209 7.46 -10.74 -11.52
CA VAL A 209 6.32 -10.48 -10.64
C VAL A 209 5.97 -9.00 -10.57
N LEU A 210 6.98 -8.12 -10.46
CA LEU A 210 6.76 -6.67 -10.42
C LEU A 210 6.21 -6.15 -11.75
N GLU A 211 6.71 -6.66 -12.87
CA GLU A 211 6.20 -6.34 -14.20
C GLU A 211 4.74 -6.78 -14.36
N GLN A 212 4.41 -7.99 -13.91
CA GLN A 212 3.05 -8.49 -13.97
C GLN A 212 2.09 -7.70 -13.07
N GLN A 213 2.53 -7.34 -11.85
CA GLN A 213 1.77 -6.46 -10.96
C GLN A 213 1.46 -5.12 -11.65
N ARG A 214 2.44 -4.52 -12.34
CA ARG A 214 2.25 -3.27 -13.09
C ARG A 214 1.25 -3.44 -14.24
N SER A 215 1.35 -4.52 -15.00
CA SER A 215 0.42 -4.83 -16.11
C SER A 215 -1.01 -5.07 -15.62
N ASP A 216 -1.19 -5.77 -14.50
CA ASP A 216 -2.51 -6.06 -13.94
C ASP A 216 -3.18 -4.79 -13.39
N VAL A 217 -2.40 -3.91 -12.75
CA VAL A 217 -2.85 -2.56 -12.36
C VAL A 217 -3.26 -1.77 -13.61
N PHE A 218 -2.47 -1.81 -14.68
CA PHE A 218 -2.75 -1.10 -15.93
C PHE A 218 -4.05 -1.55 -16.61
N ARG A 219 -4.26 -2.88 -16.70
CA ARG A 219 -5.50 -3.46 -17.24
C ARG A 219 -6.74 -3.11 -16.40
N ARG A 220 -6.61 -3.02 -15.07
CA ARG A 220 -7.71 -2.62 -14.16
C ARG A 220 -8.21 -1.20 -14.43
N PHE A 221 -7.36 -0.31 -14.94
CA PHE A 221 -7.71 1.08 -15.25
C PHE A 221 -8.20 1.30 -16.70
N GLY A 222 -8.42 0.24 -17.48
CA GLY A 222 -9.04 0.32 -18.81
C GLY A 222 -8.10 0.69 -19.94
N PHE A 223 -6.78 0.63 -19.72
CA PHE A 223 -5.80 0.65 -20.81
C PHE A 223 -5.71 -0.78 -21.36
N GLY A 224 -6.54 -1.09 -22.35
CA GLY A 224 -6.47 -2.34 -23.09
C GLY A 224 -5.18 -2.39 -23.90
N GLU A 225 -4.44 -3.50 -23.73
CA GLU A 225 -3.31 -4.02 -24.51
C GLU A 225 -2.19 -3.01 -24.89
N ASP A 226 -0.94 -3.37 -24.54
CA ASP A 226 0.25 -2.70 -25.05
C ASP A 226 0.17 -2.61 -26.60
N PRO A 227 0.20 -1.40 -27.19
CA PRO A 227 0.31 -1.26 -28.65
C PRO A 227 1.70 -1.61 -29.19
N ASP A 228 2.64 -2.05 -28.34
CA ASP A 228 4.04 -2.29 -28.70
C ASP A 228 4.38 -3.78 -28.94
N LEU A 229 3.39 -4.65 -29.21
CA LEU A 229 3.61 -6.07 -29.54
C LEU A 229 3.07 -6.51 -30.92
N GLU A 230 2.87 -5.58 -31.86
CA GLU A 230 2.66 -5.92 -33.27
C GLU A 230 3.50 -5.01 -34.18
N ASP A 231 4.76 -5.39 -34.41
CA ASP A 231 5.43 -5.31 -35.73
C ASP A 231 6.90 -5.71 -35.59
N GLU A 232 7.19 -7.01 -35.67
CA GLU A 232 8.47 -7.52 -36.21
C GLU A 232 8.30 -8.99 -36.67
N MET A 233 7.57 -9.15 -37.77
CA MET A 233 7.77 -10.21 -38.78
C MET A 233 7.61 -9.58 -40.17
#